data_AF-A0AAU7TA59-F1
#
_entry.id   AF-A0AAU7TA59-F1
#
_cell.length_a   1.000
_cell.length_b   1.000
_cell.length_c   1.000
_cell.angle_alpha   90.00
_cell.angle_beta   90.00
_cell.angle_gamma   90.00
#
_symmetry.space_group_name_H-M   'P 1'
#
loop_
_entity.id
_entity.type
_entity.pdbx_description
1 polymer ?
#
loop_
_entity_poly.entity_id
_entity_poly.type
_entity_poly.pdbx_seq_one_letter_code
_entity_poly.pdbx_strand_id
1 'polypeptide(L)'
;MRIAEHRRTIALVLLAVALGLLVAGRFVSFDAGSLDWIFPLGPLAGIPAVTAVVVAWPEPKARLWLGIALAVLTAFIVWQSVVNVGFRFIWTSREAELPFFELLLFLLSCLMLATAGVALGAPRWLLRIPAYLIGVAVLSIVVAGITGWYYARTCADAEEGGCMAVLGALTWGAGVVVASPVVILVIEVILWRRRRRKAAEAGGG
;
A
#
# COMPACT_ATOMS: atom_id res chain seq x y z
N MET A 1 16.45 26.44 -7.64
CA MET A 1 15.28 26.56 -6.75
C MET A 1 13.94 26.45 -7.49
N ARG A 2 13.66 27.26 -8.52
CA ARG A 2 12.35 27.24 -9.24
C ARG A 2 11.94 25.88 -9.84
N ILE A 3 12.88 25.08 -10.34
CA ILE A 3 12.60 23.76 -10.95
C ILE A 3 12.06 22.76 -9.92
N ALA A 4 12.57 22.79 -8.68
CA ALA A 4 12.16 21.89 -7.60
C ALA A 4 10.73 22.22 -7.13
N GLU A 5 10.39 23.50 -7.03
CA GLU A 5 9.03 23.95 -6.71
C GLU A 5 8.04 23.57 -7.81
N HIS A 6 8.44 23.72 -9.09
CA HIS A 6 7.62 23.32 -10.22
C HIS A 6 7.31 21.82 -10.23
N ARG A 7 8.30 20.96 -9.95
CA ARG A 7 8.10 19.51 -9.85
C ARG A 7 7.12 19.14 -8.75
N ARG A 8 7.20 19.79 -7.59
CA ARG A 8 6.25 19.61 -6.48
C ARG A 8 4.83 19.95 -6.93
N THR A 9 4.62 21.14 -7.50
CA THR A 9 3.29 21.57 -7.93
C THR A 9 2.73 20.67 -9.02
N ILE A 10 3.55 20.28 -10.01
CA ILE A 10 3.12 19.37 -11.08
C ILE A 10 2.70 18.02 -10.50
N ALA A 11 3.48 17.43 -9.60
CA ALA A 11 3.13 16.14 -8.99
C ALA A 11 1.82 16.19 -8.21
N LEU A 12 1.59 17.27 -7.43
CA LEU A 12 0.34 17.43 -6.68
C LEU A 12 -0.86 17.71 -7.58
N VAL A 13 -0.68 18.50 -8.65
CA VAL A 13 -1.72 18.74 -9.65
C VAL A 13 -2.07 17.43 -10.37
N LEU A 14 -1.08 16.64 -10.76
CA LEU A 14 -1.32 15.33 -11.39
C LEU A 14 -2.06 14.37 -10.45
N LEU A 15 -1.73 14.36 -9.15
CA LEU A 15 -2.49 13.60 -8.16
C LEU A 15 -3.93 14.08 -8.06
N ALA A 16 -4.16 15.39 -8.02
CA ALA A 16 -5.51 15.97 -7.99
C ALA A 16 -6.31 15.63 -9.26
N VAL A 17 -5.67 15.65 -10.44
CA VAL A 17 -6.26 15.25 -11.72
C VAL A 17 -6.63 13.76 -11.68
N ALA A 18 -5.74 12.89 -11.19
CA ALA A 18 -6.04 11.47 -11.04
C ALA A 18 -7.26 11.23 -10.14
N LEU A 19 -7.33 11.92 -8.99
CA LEU A 19 -8.47 11.85 -8.08
C LEU A 19 -9.76 12.37 -8.73
N GLY A 20 -9.68 13.49 -9.46
CA GLY A 20 -10.81 14.02 -10.22
C GLY A 20 -11.34 13.04 -11.26
N LEU A 21 -10.45 12.31 -11.96
CA LEU A 21 -10.84 11.28 -12.91
C LEU A 21 -11.49 10.06 -12.24
N LEU A 22 -11.00 9.64 -11.06
CA LEU A 22 -11.63 8.56 -10.29
C LEU A 22 -13.05 8.95 -9.86
N VAL A 23 -13.23 10.17 -9.37
CA VAL A 23 -14.54 10.69 -8.97
C VAL A 23 -15.47 10.83 -10.19
N ALA A 24 -14.99 11.44 -11.27
CA ALA A 24 -15.77 11.63 -12.50
C ALA A 24 -16.13 10.29 -13.18
N GLY A 25 -15.25 9.30 -13.10
CA GLY A 25 -15.50 7.94 -13.59
C GLY A 25 -16.41 7.12 -12.67
N ARG A 26 -16.85 7.69 -11.53
CA ARG A 26 -17.69 7.04 -10.52
C ARG A 26 -17.03 5.81 -9.89
N PHE A 27 -15.69 5.79 -9.85
CA PHE A 27 -14.91 4.75 -9.16
C PHE A 27 -15.03 4.88 -7.65
N VAL A 28 -15.43 6.05 -7.15
CA VAL A 28 -15.76 6.31 -5.74
C VAL A 28 -17.27 6.56 -5.66
N SER A 29 -17.98 5.70 -4.94
CA SER A 29 -19.42 5.87 -4.66
C SER A 29 -19.65 6.00 -3.16
N PHE A 30 -20.62 6.83 -2.80
CA PHE A 30 -21.19 6.92 -1.45
C PHE A 30 -22.60 6.31 -1.38
N ASP A 31 -23.17 5.94 -2.53
CA ASP A 31 -24.49 5.32 -2.64
C ASP A 31 -24.37 3.82 -2.88
N ALA A 32 -25.21 3.04 -2.20
CA ALA A 32 -25.25 1.58 -2.27
C ALA A 32 -25.89 1.01 -3.56
N GLY A 33 -26.38 1.87 -4.46
CA GLY A 33 -27.44 1.49 -5.42
C GLY A 33 -27.14 1.53 -6.93
N SER A 34 -26.02 2.08 -7.42
CA SER A 34 -25.78 2.13 -8.88
C SER A 34 -24.40 1.63 -9.28
N LEU A 35 -24.35 0.54 -10.05
CA LEU A 35 -23.15 -0.08 -10.65
C LEU A 35 -22.74 0.60 -11.98
N ASP A 36 -23.11 1.86 -12.21
CA ASP A 36 -22.83 2.58 -13.45
C ASP A 36 -21.46 3.29 -13.39
N TRP A 37 -20.36 2.53 -13.42
CA TRP A 37 -19.02 3.12 -13.57
C TRP A 37 -18.57 3.16 -15.03
N ILE A 38 -17.82 4.21 -15.38
CA ILE A 38 -17.33 4.44 -16.74
C ILE A 38 -15.94 3.80 -16.86
N PHE A 39 -15.91 2.55 -17.33
CA PHE A 39 -14.70 1.72 -17.46
C PHE A 39 -13.44 2.43 -18.05
N PRO A 40 -13.51 3.26 -19.12
CA PRO A 40 -12.31 3.87 -19.69
C PRO A 40 -11.64 4.90 -18.79
N LEU A 41 -12.35 5.50 -17.82
CA LEU A 41 -11.80 6.56 -16.98
C LEU A 41 -10.85 6.03 -15.89
N GLY A 42 -10.95 4.75 -15.53
CA GLY A 42 -10.07 4.11 -14.55
C GLY A 42 -8.62 4.04 -15.03
N PRO A 43 -8.32 3.34 -16.14
CA PRO A 43 -6.97 3.32 -16.73
C PRO A 43 -6.42 4.72 -17.00
N LEU A 44 -7.28 5.65 -17.44
CA LEU A 44 -6.90 7.05 -17.65
C LEU A 44 -6.50 7.78 -16.36
N ALA A 45 -7.10 7.44 -15.21
CA ALA A 45 -6.69 7.98 -13.91
C ALA A 45 -5.35 7.41 -13.43
N GLY A 46 -4.99 6.20 -13.85
CA GLY A 46 -3.70 5.58 -13.55
C GLY A 46 -2.50 6.33 -14.15
N ILE A 47 -2.66 6.86 -15.36
CA ILE A 47 -1.59 7.57 -16.08
C ILE A 47 -1.08 8.81 -15.30
N PRO A 48 -1.92 9.79 -14.90
CA PRO A 48 -1.47 10.94 -14.13
C PRO A 48 -0.97 10.53 -12.74
N ALA A 49 -1.53 9.50 -12.10
CA ALA A 49 -1.04 9.00 -10.81
C ALA A 49 0.40 8.47 -10.90
N VAL A 50 0.70 7.64 -11.90
CA VAL A 50 2.06 7.15 -12.16
C VAL A 50 2.99 8.30 -12.53
N THR A 51 2.52 9.22 -13.38
CA THR A 51 3.30 10.39 -13.79
C THR A 51 3.64 11.29 -12.60
N ALA A 52 2.73 11.47 -11.64
CA ALA A 52 2.99 12.23 -10.41
C ALA A 52 4.17 11.64 -9.63
N VAL A 53 4.21 10.31 -9.51
CA VAL A 53 5.30 9.59 -8.84
C VAL A 53 6.62 9.78 -9.59
N VAL A 54 6.63 9.57 -10.92
CA VAL A 54 7.84 9.72 -11.75
C VAL A 54 8.39 11.15 -11.70
N VAL A 55 7.52 12.15 -11.74
CA VAL A 55 7.91 13.57 -11.68
C VAL A 55 8.48 13.95 -10.31
N ALA A 56 7.89 13.41 -9.24
CA ALA A 56 8.34 13.66 -7.87
C ALA A 56 9.65 12.94 -7.55
N TRP A 57 9.89 11.76 -8.11
CA TRP A 57 11.00 10.86 -7.77
C TRP A 57 12.40 11.50 -7.66
N PRO A 58 12.87 12.34 -8.61
CA PRO A 58 14.22 12.90 -8.53
C PRO A 58 14.40 13.89 -7.37
N GLU A 59 13.33 14.55 -6.90
CA GLU A 59 13.43 15.65 -5.93
C GLU A 59 12.96 15.17 -4.54
N PRO A 60 13.80 15.18 -3.49
CA PRO A 60 13.43 14.68 -2.17
C PRO A 60 12.28 15.48 -1.54
N LYS A 61 12.22 16.80 -1.77
CA LYS A 61 11.12 17.63 -1.28
C LYS A 61 9.80 17.28 -1.98
N ALA A 62 9.81 17.03 -3.29
CA ALA A 62 8.60 16.65 -4.02
C ALA A 62 8.09 15.27 -3.58
N ARG A 63 8.99 14.29 -3.38
CA ARG A 63 8.67 12.98 -2.79
C ARG A 63 8.04 13.10 -1.41
N LEU A 64 8.60 13.95 -0.54
CA LEU A 64 8.05 14.16 0.80
C LEU A 64 6.60 14.67 0.73
N TRP A 65 6.35 15.73 -0.03
CA TRP A 65 5.01 16.31 -0.15
C TRP A 65 4.00 15.36 -0.80
N LEU A 66 4.41 14.63 -1.85
CA LEU A 66 3.57 13.61 -2.46
C LEU A 66 3.28 12.49 -1.47
N GLY A 67 4.28 12.04 -0.72
CA GLY A 67 4.12 11.03 0.34
C GLY A 67 3.16 11.48 1.45
N ILE A 68 3.24 12.72 1.91
CA ILE A 68 2.29 13.30 2.87
C ILE A 68 0.88 13.33 2.27
N ALA A 69 0.72 13.81 1.04
CA ALA A 69 -0.58 13.87 0.37
C ALA A 69 -1.21 12.48 0.24
N LEU A 70 -0.42 11.46 -0.12
CA LEU A 70 -0.86 10.08 -0.18
C LEU A 70 -1.24 9.54 1.21
N ALA A 71 -0.47 9.84 2.26
CA ALA A 71 -0.78 9.41 3.61
C ALA A 71 -2.09 10.03 4.14
N VAL A 72 -2.30 11.33 3.88
CA VAL A 72 -3.54 12.03 4.21
C VAL A 72 -4.72 11.45 3.43
N LEU A 73 -4.53 11.15 2.14
CA LEU A 73 -5.55 10.51 1.31
C LEU A 73 -5.90 9.12 1.85
N THR A 74 -4.90 8.30 2.21
CA THR A 74 -5.13 6.99 2.84
C THR A 74 -5.93 7.13 4.12
N ALA A 75 -5.54 8.04 5.02
CA ALA A 75 -6.27 8.27 6.27
C ALA A 75 -7.72 8.73 6.02
N PHE A 76 -7.93 9.58 5.01
CA PHE A 76 -9.26 10.00 4.59
C PHE A 76 -10.10 8.82 4.08
N ILE A 77 -9.55 7.96 3.23
CA ILE A 77 -10.25 6.78 2.69
C ILE A 77 -10.62 5.82 3.82
N VAL A 78 -9.69 5.53 4.74
CA VAL A 78 -9.95 4.68 5.91
C VAL A 78 -11.03 5.29 6.81
N TRP A 79 -11.00 6.61 7.01
CA TRP A 79 -12.07 7.29 7.75
C TRP A 79 -13.42 7.13 7.06
N GLN A 80 -13.48 7.30 5.73
CA GLN A 80 -14.71 7.14 4.96
C GLN A 80 -15.22 5.70 5.00
N SER A 81 -14.35 4.69 4.94
CA SER A 81 -14.76 3.28 5.00
C SER A 81 -15.31 2.87 6.36
N VAL A 82 -14.93 3.56 7.44
CA VAL A 82 -15.50 3.34 8.79
C VAL A 82 -16.80 4.10 9.00
N VAL A 83 -16.86 5.37 8.57
CA VAL A 83 -18.01 6.25 8.88
C VAL A 83 -19.17 6.06 7.90
N ASN A 84 -18.88 5.76 6.64
CA ASN A 84 -19.90 5.65 5.60
C ASN A 84 -20.00 4.21 5.09
N VAL A 85 -21.06 3.52 5.51
CA VAL A 85 -21.36 2.13 5.09
C VAL A 85 -21.56 2.01 3.57
N GLY A 86 -21.97 3.10 2.91
CA GLY A 86 -22.12 3.19 1.46
C GLY A 86 -20.82 3.48 0.69
N PHE A 87 -19.70 3.76 1.37
CA PHE A 87 -18.44 4.08 0.71
C PHE A 87 -17.85 2.85 0.04
N ARG A 88 -17.71 2.90 -1.29
CA ARG A 88 -17.13 1.82 -2.08
C ARG A 88 -16.18 2.36 -3.13
N PHE A 89 -15.07 1.65 -3.31
CA PHE A 89 -14.17 1.82 -4.45
C PHE A 89 -14.36 0.65 -5.42
N ILE A 90 -14.68 0.96 -6.67
CA ILE A 90 -15.03 -0.06 -7.66
C ILE A 90 -14.21 0.13 -8.94
N TRP A 91 -13.38 -0.85 -9.26
CA TRP A 91 -12.45 -0.88 -10.38
C TRP A 91 -12.74 -2.02 -11.38
N THR A 92 -12.96 -3.24 -10.89
CA THR A 92 -13.22 -4.45 -11.69
C THR A 92 -14.42 -5.28 -11.19
N SER A 93 -15.34 -4.67 -10.44
CA SER A 93 -16.58 -5.25 -9.87
C SER A 93 -16.45 -6.10 -8.60
N ARG A 94 -15.25 -6.29 -8.03
CA ARG A 94 -15.07 -7.09 -6.81
C ARG A 94 -14.97 -6.22 -5.55
N GLU A 95 -15.63 -6.65 -4.48
CA GLU A 95 -15.64 -5.94 -3.19
C GLU A 95 -14.25 -5.84 -2.52
N ALA A 96 -13.31 -6.72 -2.88
CA ALA A 96 -11.96 -6.74 -2.31
C ALA A 96 -11.03 -5.63 -2.81
N GLU A 97 -11.46 -4.78 -3.75
CA GLU A 97 -10.61 -3.81 -4.43
C GLU A 97 -10.24 -2.59 -3.58
N LEU A 98 -11.16 -2.15 -2.71
CA LEU A 98 -10.92 -1.02 -1.81
C LEU A 98 -9.74 -1.29 -0.84
N PRO A 99 -9.69 -2.42 -0.11
CA PRO A 99 -8.54 -2.75 0.73
C PRO A 99 -7.20 -2.79 -0.02
N PHE A 100 -7.17 -3.29 -1.26
CA PHE A 100 -5.94 -3.32 -2.06
C PHE A 100 -5.50 -1.91 -2.46
N PHE A 101 -6.43 -1.05 -2.84
CA PHE A 101 -6.15 0.35 -3.16
C PHE A 101 -5.64 1.11 -1.94
N GLU A 102 -6.28 0.96 -0.78
CA GLU A 102 -5.83 1.53 0.50
C GLU A 102 -4.41 1.07 0.86
N LEU A 103 -4.15 -0.24 0.78
CA LEU A 103 -2.83 -0.81 1.05
C LEU A 103 -1.77 -0.28 0.09
N LEU A 104 -2.08 -0.18 -1.21
CA LEU A 104 -1.16 0.36 -2.21
C LEU A 104 -0.79 1.82 -1.92
N LEU A 105 -1.79 2.67 -1.66
CA LEU A 105 -1.57 4.07 -1.30
C LEU A 105 -0.74 4.19 -0.01
N PHE A 106 -1.05 3.39 1.00
CA PHE A 106 -0.32 3.37 2.26
C PHE A 106 1.15 3.00 2.06
N LEU A 107 1.43 1.91 1.35
CA LEU A 107 2.80 1.46 1.06
C LEU A 107 3.57 2.49 0.22
N LEU A 108 2.92 3.08 -0.79
CA LEU A 108 3.51 4.12 -1.61
C LEU A 108 3.85 5.37 -0.79
N SER A 109 2.95 5.78 0.12
CA SER A 109 3.19 6.89 1.05
C SER A 109 4.44 6.62 1.92
N CYS A 110 4.52 5.43 2.52
CA CYS A 110 5.65 5.01 3.36
C CYS A 110 6.96 5.02 2.57
N LEU A 111 6.95 4.49 1.33
CA LEU A 111 8.12 4.47 0.45
C LEU A 111 8.58 5.89 0.08
N MET A 112 7.64 6.77 -0.29
CA MET A 112 7.95 8.16 -0.63
C MET A 112 8.54 8.91 0.56
N LEU A 113 7.93 8.79 1.74
CA LEU A 113 8.39 9.44 2.97
C LEU A 113 9.78 8.93 3.40
N ALA A 114 10.00 7.60 3.39
CA ALA A 114 11.27 7.02 3.78
C ALA A 114 12.40 7.37 2.81
N THR A 115 12.15 7.32 1.50
CA THR A 115 13.17 7.66 0.49
C THR A 115 13.46 9.16 0.46
N ALA A 116 12.47 10.02 0.69
CA ALA A 116 12.67 11.45 0.88
C ALA A 116 13.47 11.74 2.17
N GLY A 117 13.10 11.12 3.29
CA GLY A 117 13.77 11.29 4.57
C GLY A 117 15.25 10.95 4.48
N VAL A 118 15.61 9.80 3.89
CA VAL A 118 17.02 9.41 3.72
C VAL A 118 17.78 10.40 2.83
N ALA A 119 17.15 10.90 1.76
CA ALA A 119 17.78 11.91 0.90
C ALA A 119 17.94 13.28 1.59
N LEU A 120 17.16 13.57 2.63
CA LEU A 120 17.25 14.78 3.46
C LEU A 120 18.16 14.62 4.69
N GLY A 121 18.87 13.49 4.82
CA GLY A 121 19.84 13.24 5.89
C GLY A 121 19.35 12.32 7.01
N ALA A 122 18.16 11.74 6.89
CA ALA A 122 17.70 10.73 7.83
C ALA A 122 18.52 9.43 7.69
N PRO A 123 18.66 8.63 8.77
CA PRO A 123 19.53 7.46 8.74
C PRO A 123 19.00 6.38 7.78
N ARG A 124 19.90 5.75 7.03
CA ARG A 124 19.56 4.76 5.98
C ARG A 124 18.74 3.56 6.46
N TRP A 125 18.73 3.26 7.76
CA TRP A 125 17.91 2.18 8.32
C TRP A 125 16.40 2.46 8.19
N LEU A 126 15.97 3.71 8.00
CA LEU A 126 14.58 4.06 7.74
C LEU A 126 14.00 3.37 6.49
N LEU A 127 14.83 3.05 5.49
CA LEU A 127 14.40 2.31 4.29
C LEU A 127 14.01 0.86 4.58
N ARG A 128 14.37 0.33 5.75
CA ARG A 128 13.99 -1.01 6.16
C ARG A 128 12.50 -1.09 6.48
N ILE A 129 11.92 -0.03 7.04
CA ILE A 129 10.50 0.02 7.40
C ILE A 129 9.60 -0.21 6.17
N PRO A 130 9.67 0.59 5.08
CA PRO A 130 8.84 0.34 3.90
C PRO A 130 9.19 -1.00 3.24
N ALA A 131 10.46 -1.43 3.25
CA ALA A 131 10.84 -2.73 2.70
C ALA A 131 10.18 -3.90 3.46
N TYR A 132 10.14 -3.82 4.80
CA TYR A 132 9.42 -4.79 5.63
C TYR A 132 7.92 -4.72 5.37
N LEU A 133 7.32 -3.53 5.35
CA LEU A 133 5.89 -3.39 5.08
C LEU A 133 5.50 -3.95 3.71
N ILE A 134 6.29 -3.68 2.66
CA ILE A 134 6.10 -4.25 1.33
C ILE A 134 6.23 -5.78 1.39
N GLY A 135 7.26 -6.30 2.08
CA GLY A 135 7.46 -7.74 2.24
C GLY A 135 6.29 -8.42 2.95
N VAL A 136 5.77 -7.82 4.02
CA VAL A 136 4.59 -8.32 4.76
C VAL A 136 3.34 -8.26 3.90
N ALA A 137 3.13 -7.18 3.15
CA ALA A 137 1.99 -7.05 2.24
C ALA A 137 2.02 -8.13 1.16
N VAL A 138 3.16 -8.33 0.49
CA VAL A 138 3.34 -9.37 -0.53
C VAL A 138 3.11 -10.75 0.08
N LEU A 139 3.70 -11.04 1.24
CA LEU A 139 3.53 -12.33 1.91
C LEU A 139 2.07 -12.59 2.28
N SER A 140 1.37 -11.57 2.77
CA SER A 140 -0.05 -11.66 3.14
C SER A 140 -0.93 -11.93 1.93
N ILE A 141 -0.67 -11.27 0.79
CA ILE A 141 -1.40 -11.50 -0.47
C ILE A 141 -1.16 -12.91 -0.98
N VAL A 142 0.09 -13.38 -0.97
CA VAL A 142 0.46 -14.73 -1.42
C VAL A 142 -0.21 -15.78 -0.56
N VAL A 143 -0.15 -15.64 0.78
CA VAL A 143 -0.79 -16.58 1.69
C VAL A 143 -2.31 -16.57 1.51
N ALA A 144 -2.95 -15.40 1.45
CA ALA A 144 -4.39 -15.30 1.22
C ALA A 144 -4.80 -15.96 -0.11
N GLY A 145 -4.02 -15.77 -1.18
CA GLY A 145 -4.26 -16.38 -2.49
C GLY A 145 -4.10 -17.91 -2.48
N ILE A 146 -3.03 -18.43 -1.89
CA ILE A 146 -2.79 -19.88 -1.77
C ILE A 146 -3.87 -20.53 -0.92
N THR A 147 -4.18 -19.93 0.23
CA THR A 147 -5.22 -20.42 1.15
C THR A 147 -6.58 -20.40 0.49
N GLY A 148 -6.93 -19.30 -0.21
CA GLY A 148 -8.17 -19.22 -0.98
C GLY A 148 -8.28 -20.29 -2.07
N TRP A 149 -7.20 -20.52 -2.83
CA TRP A 149 -7.16 -21.59 -3.83
C TRP A 149 -7.29 -22.99 -3.21
N TYR A 150 -6.60 -23.23 -2.09
CA TYR A 150 -6.64 -24.50 -1.38
C TYR A 150 -8.06 -24.81 -0.88
N TYR A 151 -8.70 -23.87 -0.18
CA TYR A 151 -10.07 -24.05 0.31
C TYR A 151 -11.10 -24.16 -0.81
N ALA A 152 -10.95 -23.40 -1.90
CA ALA A 152 -11.83 -23.52 -3.07
C ALA A 152 -11.76 -24.93 -3.68
N ARG A 153 -10.59 -25.58 -3.64
CA ARG A 153 -10.41 -26.93 -4.16
C ARG A 153 -10.88 -28.03 -3.21
N THR A 154 -10.69 -27.85 -1.91
CA THR A 154 -11.07 -28.86 -0.90
C THR A 154 -12.55 -28.82 -0.53
N CYS A 155 -13.25 -27.72 -0.83
CA CYS A 155 -14.68 -27.57 -0.55
C CYS A 155 -15.60 -27.70 -1.77
N ALA A 156 -15.09 -28.07 -2.95
CA ALA A 156 -15.88 -28.09 -4.19
C ALA A 156 -17.13 -29.00 -4.13
N ASP A 157 -17.15 -29.97 -3.20
CA ASP A 157 -18.25 -30.95 -3.01
C ASP A 157 -19.06 -30.74 -1.71
N ALA A 158 -18.79 -29.70 -0.92
CA ALA A 158 -19.48 -29.46 0.35
C ALA A 158 -20.70 -28.53 0.14
N GLU A 159 -21.88 -28.94 0.64
CA GLU A 159 -23.12 -28.14 0.56
C GLU A 159 -22.90 -26.67 1.00
N GLU A 160 -23.58 -25.77 0.29
CA GLU A 160 -23.37 -24.31 0.17
C GLU A 160 -23.21 -23.51 1.49
N GLY A 161 -23.45 -24.10 2.66
CA GLY A 161 -23.33 -23.45 3.97
C GLY A 161 -22.07 -23.77 4.78
N GLY A 162 -21.30 -24.81 4.42
CA GLY A 162 -20.22 -25.34 5.26
C GLY A 162 -18.82 -24.77 4.99
N CYS A 163 -18.56 -24.27 3.78
CA CYS A 163 -17.21 -23.89 3.40
C CYS A 163 -16.88 -22.42 3.74
N MET A 164 -16.30 -22.23 4.91
CA MET A 164 -15.74 -20.96 5.37
C MET A 164 -14.40 -20.60 4.68
N ALA A 165 -14.28 -20.78 3.36
CA ALA A 165 -13.04 -20.53 2.61
C ALA A 165 -12.53 -19.09 2.78
N VAL A 166 -13.46 -18.12 2.79
CA VAL A 166 -13.16 -16.70 2.99
C VAL A 166 -12.67 -16.43 4.41
N LEU A 167 -13.27 -17.07 5.40
CA LEU A 167 -12.90 -16.96 6.82
C LEU A 167 -11.54 -17.64 7.10
N GLY A 168 -11.27 -18.77 6.44
CA GLY A 168 -9.96 -19.41 6.40
C GLY A 168 -8.89 -18.49 5.81
N ALA A 169 -9.13 -17.91 4.64
CA ALA A 169 -8.19 -16.97 4.03
C ALA A 169 -7.91 -15.74 4.92
N LEU A 170 -8.94 -15.19 5.57
CA LEU A 170 -8.81 -14.06 6.50
C LEU A 170 -8.01 -14.41 7.75
N THR A 171 -8.27 -15.55 8.38
CA THR A 171 -7.56 -16.00 9.59
C THR A 171 -6.08 -16.25 9.33
N TRP A 172 -5.75 -16.91 8.22
CA TRP A 172 -4.36 -17.12 7.81
C TRP A 172 -3.67 -15.80 7.44
N GLY A 173 -4.37 -14.90 6.75
CA GLY A 173 -3.87 -13.54 6.45
C GLY A 173 -3.56 -12.74 7.73
N ALA A 174 -4.45 -12.75 8.71
CA ALA A 174 -4.24 -12.11 10.00
C ALA A 174 -3.05 -12.73 10.77
N GLY A 175 -2.93 -14.06 10.72
CA GLY A 175 -1.79 -14.78 11.30
C GLY A 175 -0.44 -14.34 10.72
N VAL A 176 -0.37 -14.09 9.41
CA VAL A 176 0.84 -13.58 8.74
C VAL A 176 1.20 -12.19 9.23
N VAL A 177 0.22 -11.30 9.41
CA VAL A 177 0.45 -9.95 9.91
C VAL A 177 1.01 -9.97 11.33
N VAL A 178 0.55 -10.88 12.18
CA VAL A 178 1.05 -11.02 13.58
C VAL A 178 2.42 -11.71 13.64
N ALA A 179 2.66 -12.73 12.81
CA ALA A 179 3.92 -13.46 12.80
C ALA A 179 5.07 -12.65 12.18
N SER A 180 4.77 -11.76 11.23
CA SER A 180 5.77 -10.99 10.50
C SER A 180 6.64 -10.07 11.39
N PRO A 181 6.09 -9.29 12.34
CA PRO A 181 6.89 -8.53 13.31
C PRO A 181 7.90 -9.37 14.07
N VAL A 182 7.54 -10.61 14.45
CA VAL A 182 8.44 -11.52 15.16
C VAL A 182 9.61 -11.93 14.27
N VAL A 183 9.33 -12.30 13.01
CA VAL A 183 10.37 -12.63 12.03
C VAL A 183 11.28 -11.44 11.76
N ILE A 184 10.72 -10.25 11.56
CA ILE A 184 11.47 -9.00 11.36
C ILE A 184 12.38 -8.72 12.56
N LEU A 185 11.85 -8.85 13.78
CA LEU A 185 12.61 -8.65 15.02
C LEU A 185 13.77 -9.64 15.11
N VAL A 186 13.54 -10.91 14.81
CA VAL A 186 14.59 -11.95 14.80
C VAL A 186 15.67 -11.59 13.78
N ILE A 187 15.30 -11.19 12.55
CA ILE A 187 16.25 -10.78 11.52
C ILE A 187 17.08 -9.58 12.00
N GLU A 188 16.47 -8.56 12.60
CA GLU A 188 17.19 -7.38 13.09
C GLU A 188 18.13 -7.72 14.24
N VAL A 189 17.71 -8.59 15.18
CA VAL A 189 18.57 -9.07 16.26
C VAL A 189 19.78 -9.82 15.70
N ILE A 190 19.59 -10.69 14.69
CA ILE A 190 20.69 -11.42 14.04
C ILE A 190 21.65 -10.44 13.35
N LEU A 191 21.13 -9.48 12.58
CA LEU A 191 21.94 -8.48 11.88
C LEU A 191 22.68 -7.56 12.86
N TRP A 192 22.07 -7.22 13.99
CA TRP A 192 22.69 -6.44 15.05
C TRP A 192 23.84 -7.23 15.71
N ARG A 193 23.59 -8.49 16.09
CA ARG A 193 24.63 -9.36 16.66
C ARG A 193 25.81 -9.54 15.69
N ARG A 194 25.55 -9.75 14.41
CA ARG A 194 26.60 -9.86 13.37
C ARG A 194 27.43 -8.59 13.24
N ARG A 195 26.80 -7.40 13.28
CA ARG A 195 27.50 -6.11 13.23
C ARG A 195 28.39 -5.90 14.46
N ARG A 196 27.91 -6.24 15.66
CA ARG A 196 28.72 -6.15 16.88
C ARG A 196 29.95 -7.06 16.86
N ARG A 197 29.82 -8.29 16.36
CA ARG A 197 30.97 -9.21 16.23
C ARG A 197 32.04 -8.65 15.30
N LYS A 198 31.65 -8.17 14.12
CA LYS A 198 32.58 -7.56 13.16
C LYS A 198 33.28 -6.31 13.71
N ALA A 199 32.58 -5.49 14.51
CA ALA A 199 33.18 -4.32 15.13
C ALA A 199 34.19 -4.68 16.24
N ALA A 200 33.92 -5.75 17.00
CA ALA A 200 34.86 -6.26 18.01
C ALA A 200 36.13 -6.86 17.37
N GLU A 201 35.99 -7.55 16.23
CA GLU A 201 37.11 -8.07 15.45
C GLU A 201 37.98 -6.97 14.83
N ALA A 202 37.39 -5.83 14.45
CA ALA A 202 38.10 -4.71 13.81
C ALA A 202 38.77 -3.73 14.79
N GLY A 203 38.36 -3.69 16.07
CA GLY A 203 38.90 -2.79 17.09
C GLY A 203 39.90 -3.43 18.07
N GLY A 204 40.23 -4.72 17.87
CA GLY A 204 41.12 -5.50 18.74
C GLY A 204 42.52 -5.78 18.16
N GLY A 205 42.94 -5.04 17.13
CA GLY A 205 44.30 -5.06 16.57
C GLY A 205 44.95 -3.70 16.65
#